data_AF-A0A6P0V025-F1
#
_entry.id   AF-A0A6P0V025-F1
#
_cell.length_a   1.000
_cell.length_b   1.000
_cell.length_c   1.000
_cell.angle_alpha   90.00
_cell.angle_beta   90.00
_cell.angle_gamma   90.00
#
_symmetry.space_group_name_H-M   'P 1'
#
loop_
_entity.id
_entity.type
_entity.pdbx_description
1 polymer ?
#
loop_
_entity_poly.entity_id
_entity_poly.type
_entity_poly.pdbx_seq_one_letter_code
_entity_poly.pdbx_strand_id
1 'polypeptide(L)'
;MGDVIKKITDDVDVQVTGAALTMPVAILHGNEDWVVPKDEWKQPFTYIKTQQKKMFLSFTDNRGCPGMYANHEQATVNTSFFDAFLALTVLDGVGVENDLNWRYIWYGLDRIIRYGERADLLSFDMGNWSDGKPVHHIEVFLDSSNP
;
A
#
# COMPACT_ATOMS: atom_id res chain seq x y z
N MET A 1 -4.84 6.68 28.25
CA MET A 1 -4.70 6.09 26.89
C MET A 1 -4.63 7.15 25.81
N GLY A 2 -5.48 8.18 25.84
CA GLY A 2 -5.42 9.31 24.89
C GLY A 2 -4.09 10.07 24.83
N ASP A 3 -3.40 10.25 25.97
CA ASP A 3 -2.14 11.02 26.01
C ASP A 3 -0.90 10.26 25.50
N VAL A 4 -0.95 8.92 25.45
CA VAL A 4 0.12 8.09 24.88
C VAL A 4 0.01 8.08 23.35
N ILE A 5 -1.23 8.03 22.82
CA ILE A 5 -1.51 8.13 21.39
C ILE A 5 -1.08 9.51 20.86
N LYS A 6 -1.39 10.58 21.60
CA LYS A 6 -0.99 11.97 21.28
C LYS A 6 0.51 12.25 21.27
N LYS A 7 1.34 11.35 21.82
CA LYS A 7 2.79 11.53 21.97
C LYS A 7 3.59 10.73 20.93
N ILE A 8 2.92 9.87 20.17
CA ILE A 8 3.52 9.07 19.08
C ILE A 8 3.23 9.71 17.71
N THR A 9 2.27 10.64 17.66
CA THR A 9 1.98 11.53 16.53
C THR A 9 3.04 12.63 16.42
N ASP A 10 4.24 12.26 15.95
CA ASP A 10 4.96 13.16 15.03
C ASP A 10 4.17 13.08 13.71
N ASP A 11 3.02 13.77 13.68
CA ASP A 11 2.09 13.69 12.56
C ASP A 11 2.80 14.15 11.30
N VAL A 12 3.09 13.19 10.41
CA VAL A 12 3.52 13.50 9.06
C VAL A 12 2.32 14.15 8.36
N ASP A 13 2.30 15.48 8.38
CA ASP A 13 1.29 16.23 7.66
C ASP A 13 1.56 16.12 6.17
N VAL A 14 0.72 15.35 5.47
CA VAL A 14 0.80 15.16 4.01
C VAL A 14 0.63 16.48 3.26
N GLN A 15 -0.08 17.45 3.83
CA GLN A 15 -0.21 18.78 3.24
C GLN A 15 1.14 19.51 3.19
N VAL A 16 1.92 19.41 4.26
CA VAL A 16 3.25 20.04 4.36
C VAL A 16 4.29 19.22 3.60
N THR A 17 4.36 17.91 3.87
CA THR A 17 5.39 17.03 3.29
C THR A 17 5.16 16.81 1.80
N GLY A 18 3.92 16.56 1.37
CA GLY A 18 3.56 16.40 -0.04
C GLY A 18 3.91 17.62 -0.89
N ALA A 19 3.76 18.83 -0.33
CA ALA A 19 4.11 20.07 -1.02
C ALA A 19 5.62 20.20 -1.30
N ALA A 20 6.46 19.52 -0.50
CA ALA A 20 7.91 19.51 -0.64
C ALA A 20 8.43 18.40 -1.57
N LEU A 21 7.61 17.40 -1.92
CA LEU A 21 8.01 16.29 -2.80
C LEU A 21 8.18 16.77 -4.25
N THR A 22 9.41 16.70 -4.75
CA THR A 22 9.79 17.08 -6.13
C THR A 22 10.21 15.89 -7.00
N MET A 23 10.45 14.73 -6.39
CA MET A 23 10.75 13.46 -7.04
C MET A 23 9.47 12.73 -7.49
N PRO A 24 9.56 11.71 -8.37
CA PRO A 24 8.44 10.80 -8.62
C PRO A 24 7.95 10.11 -7.34
N VAL A 25 6.64 9.91 -7.21
CA VAL A 25 5.99 9.28 -6.05
C VAL A 25 5.10 8.13 -6.50
N ALA A 26 5.18 7.00 -5.80
CA ALA A 26 4.20 5.93 -5.88
C ALA A 26 3.67 5.64 -4.47
N ILE A 27 2.36 5.48 -4.35
CA ILE A 27 1.69 4.99 -3.15
C ILE A 27 1.18 3.59 -3.46
N LEU A 28 1.62 2.59 -2.71
CA LEU A 28 1.14 1.21 -2.84
C LEU A 28 0.12 0.96 -1.74
N HIS A 29 -1.16 0.84 -2.10
CA HIS A 29 -2.27 0.78 -1.15
C HIS A 29 -3.15 -0.44 -1.37
N GLY A 30 -3.87 -0.84 -0.33
CA GLY A 30 -4.75 -2.01 -0.33
C GLY A 30 -6.17 -1.57 -0.60
N ASN A 31 -6.87 -2.21 -1.55
CA ASN A 31 -8.24 -1.82 -1.88
C ASN A 31 -9.24 -2.01 -0.72
N GLU A 32 -8.90 -2.88 0.23
CA GLU A 32 -9.72 -3.28 1.38
C GLU A 32 -9.19 -2.73 2.72
N ASP A 33 -8.18 -1.84 2.71
CA ASP A 33 -7.75 -1.11 3.90
C ASP A 33 -8.94 -0.32 4.48
N TRP A 34 -9.38 -0.64 5.71
CA TRP A 34 -10.42 0.12 6.41
C TRP A 34 -9.89 1.04 7.52
N VAL A 35 -8.59 0.98 7.84
CA VAL A 35 -7.94 1.92 8.76
C VAL A 35 -7.73 3.26 8.06
N VAL A 36 -7.26 3.23 6.81
CA VAL A 36 -7.16 4.37 5.90
C VAL A 36 -7.76 3.98 4.56
N PRO A 37 -9.09 4.05 4.41
CA PRO A 37 -9.77 3.74 3.15
C PRO A 37 -9.18 4.48 1.96
N LYS A 38 -9.07 3.81 0.81
CA LYS A 38 -8.53 4.40 -0.43
C LYS A 38 -9.14 5.77 -0.78
N ASP A 39 -10.43 5.97 -0.50
CA ASP A 39 -11.10 7.23 -0.80
C ASP A 39 -10.63 8.39 0.08
N GLU A 40 -10.11 8.12 1.28
CA GLU A 40 -9.51 9.13 2.15
C GLU A 40 -8.21 9.69 1.57
N TRP A 41 -7.58 9.00 0.62
CA TRP A 41 -6.39 9.50 -0.08
C TRP A 41 -6.68 10.55 -1.15
N LYS A 42 -7.92 10.67 -1.66
CA LYS A 42 -8.23 11.64 -2.73
C LYS A 42 -7.77 13.05 -2.39
N GLN A 43 -8.14 13.54 -1.21
CA GLN A 43 -7.75 14.90 -0.80
C GLN A 43 -6.24 15.02 -0.49
N PRO A 44 -5.62 14.16 0.36
CA PRO A 44 -4.18 14.17 0.60
C PRO A 44 -3.31 14.02 -0.66
N PHE A 45 -3.76 13.22 -1.63
CA PHE A 45 -3.04 13.02 -2.89
C PHE A 45 -2.91 14.32 -3.66
N THR A 46 -3.88 15.25 -3.57
CA THR A 46 -3.79 16.59 -4.18
C THR A 46 -2.65 17.44 -3.61
N TYR A 47 -2.24 17.21 -2.35
CA TYR A 47 -1.17 17.97 -1.71
C TYR A 47 0.23 17.59 -2.19
N ILE A 48 0.38 16.38 -2.77
CA ILE A 48 1.64 15.95 -3.37
C ILE A 48 1.90 16.79 -4.63
N LYS A 49 2.91 17.67 -4.58
CA LYS A 49 3.13 18.70 -5.61
C LYS A 49 3.58 18.14 -6.96
N THR A 50 4.42 17.11 -6.94
CA THR A 50 4.94 16.50 -8.16
C THR A 50 3.79 16.03 -9.07
N GLN A 51 3.93 16.22 -10.37
CA GLN A 51 3.01 15.65 -11.37
C GLN A 51 3.36 14.20 -11.72
N GLN A 52 4.50 13.72 -11.23
CA GLN A 52 4.97 12.36 -11.41
C GLN A 52 4.53 11.55 -10.19
N LYS A 53 3.22 11.32 -10.05
CA LYS A 53 2.64 10.61 -8.91
C LYS A 53 1.56 9.64 -9.35
N LYS A 54 1.52 8.47 -8.72
CA LYS A 54 0.43 7.49 -8.84
C LYS A 54 0.15 6.81 -7.52
N MET A 55 -1.11 6.44 -7.31
CA MET A 55 -1.54 5.52 -6.27
C MET A 55 -2.04 4.23 -6.93
N PHE A 56 -1.47 3.11 -6.51
CA PHE A 56 -1.80 1.78 -6.99
C PHE A 56 -2.60 1.03 -5.93
N LEU A 57 -3.54 0.18 -6.37
CA LEU A 57 -4.36 -0.67 -5.52
C LEU A 57 -4.07 -2.15 -5.78
N SER A 58 -3.76 -2.87 -4.70
CA SER A 58 -3.84 -4.32 -4.64
C SER A 58 -5.24 -4.79 -4.26
N PHE A 59 -5.52 -6.07 -4.49
CA PHE A 59 -6.81 -6.69 -4.21
C PHE A 59 -6.63 -8.02 -3.49
N THR A 60 -7.52 -8.30 -2.56
CA THR A 60 -7.56 -9.58 -1.84
C THR A 60 -7.81 -10.72 -2.82
N ASP A 61 -7.03 -11.78 -2.70
CA ASP A 61 -7.20 -13.00 -3.49
C ASP A 61 -7.05 -14.22 -2.57
N ASN A 62 -8.18 -14.85 -2.28
CA ASN A 62 -8.28 -16.01 -1.39
C ASN A 62 -8.13 -17.35 -2.13
N ARG A 63 -7.74 -17.34 -3.42
CA ARG A 63 -7.53 -18.58 -4.17
C ARG A 63 -6.24 -19.29 -3.75
N GLY A 64 -5.22 -18.53 -3.35
CA GLY A 64 -3.95 -19.05 -2.84
C GLY A 64 -4.04 -19.61 -1.41
N CYS A 65 -2.97 -20.29 -0.98
CA CYS A 65 -2.77 -20.69 0.42
C CYS A 65 -1.31 -20.38 0.83
N PRO A 66 -1.07 -19.37 1.67
CA PRO A 66 -2.07 -18.50 2.30
C PRO A 66 -2.77 -17.57 1.29
N GLY A 67 -3.96 -17.10 1.65
CA GLY A 67 -4.64 -16.04 0.89
C GLY A 67 -3.84 -14.72 0.98
N MET A 68 -3.98 -13.89 -0.04
CA MET A 68 -3.43 -12.53 -0.05
C MET A 68 -4.53 -11.54 0.36
N TYR A 69 -4.23 -10.66 1.31
CA TYR A 69 -5.17 -9.66 1.80
C TYR A 69 -4.65 -8.25 1.51
N ALA A 70 -5.46 -7.46 0.80
CA ALA A 70 -5.14 -6.09 0.43
C ALA A 70 -5.68 -5.09 1.47
N ASN A 71 -5.31 -5.33 2.73
CA ASN A 71 -5.72 -4.56 3.92
C ASN A 71 -4.62 -3.58 4.35
N HIS A 72 -4.81 -2.91 5.49
CA HIS A 72 -3.81 -1.98 6.04
C HIS A 72 -2.42 -2.63 6.25
N GLU A 73 -2.41 -3.90 6.69
CA GLU A 73 -1.19 -4.64 7.03
C GLU A 73 -0.56 -5.37 5.83
N GLN A 74 -1.00 -5.11 4.59
CA GLN A 74 -0.51 -5.81 3.39
C GLN A 74 1.03 -5.75 3.22
N ALA A 75 1.68 -4.72 3.78
CA ALA A 75 3.13 -4.54 3.72
C ALA A 75 3.86 -5.18 4.90
N THR A 76 3.14 -5.58 5.95
CA THR A 76 3.69 -6.13 7.18
C THR A 76 3.86 -7.64 7.06
N VAL A 77 5.05 -8.13 7.40
CA VAL A 77 5.38 -9.56 7.31
C VAL A 77 5.27 -10.30 8.65
N ASN A 78 5.17 -9.57 9.75
CA ASN A 78 5.09 -10.16 11.08
C ASN A 78 4.46 -9.20 12.09
N THR A 79 3.28 -9.55 12.63
CA THR A 79 2.65 -8.87 13.77
C THR A 79 2.64 -9.71 15.05
N SER A 80 3.47 -10.76 15.16
CA SER A 80 3.49 -11.68 16.31
C SER A 80 3.84 -11.04 17.65
N PHE A 81 4.37 -9.81 17.64
CA PHE A 81 4.62 -9.01 18.83
C PHE A 81 3.34 -8.35 19.39
N PHE A 82 2.24 -8.44 18.65
CA PHE A 82 0.93 -7.92 18.99
C PHE A 82 -0.07 -9.09 19.08
N ASP A 83 -1.03 -9.01 19.98
CA ASP A 83 -2.05 -10.05 20.10
C ASP A 83 -2.84 -10.16 18.78
N ALA A 84 -3.06 -11.38 18.28
CA ALA A 84 -3.65 -11.59 16.96
C ALA A 84 -5.09 -11.06 16.87
N PHE A 85 -5.88 -11.16 17.95
CA PHE A 85 -7.22 -10.59 17.97
C PHE A 85 -7.16 -9.07 17.94
N LEU A 86 -6.23 -8.46 18.67
CA LEU A 86 -6.00 -7.02 18.60
C LEU A 86 -5.48 -6.59 17.22
N ALA A 87 -4.62 -7.36 16.58
CA ALA A 87 -4.11 -7.06 15.24
C ALA A 87 -5.26 -7.04 14.21
N LEU A 88 -6.12 -8.06 14.23
CA LEU A 88 -7.30 -8.11 13.37
C LEU A 88 -8.30 -6.97 13.62
N THR A 89 -8.43 -6.51 14.87
CA THR A 89 -9.47 -5.53 15.24
C THR A 89 -9.01 -4.08 15.26
N VAL A 90 -7.70 -3.83 15.41
CA VAL A 90 -7.12 -2.48 15.53
C VAL A 90 -6.25 -2.14 14.33
N LEU A 91 -5.56 -3.12 13.76
CA LEU A 91 -4.62 -2.93 12.65
C LEU A 91 -5.17 -3.41 11.32
N ASP A 92 -6.41 -3.92 11.27
CA ASP A 92 -6.99 -4.47 10.03
C ASP A 92 -6.23 -5.69 9.47
N GLY A 93 -5.48 -6.42 10.31
CA GLY A 93 -4.83 -7.62 9.81
C GLY A 93 -3.79 -8.23 10.71
N VAL A 94 -3.40 -9.44 10.33
CA VAL A 94 -2.17 -10.07 10.82
C VAL A 94 -1.17 -10.01 9.68
N GLY A 95 -0.05 -9.33 9.90
CA GLY A 95 1.02 -9.26 8.92
C GLY A 95 1.66 -10.63 8.74
N VAL A 96 1.63 -11.13 7.52
CA VAL A 96 2.21 -12.42 7.11
C VAL A 96 2.79 -12.23 5.72
N GLU A 97 4.05 -12.61 5.56
CA GLU A 97 4.69 -12.61 4.25
C GLU A 97 3.99 -13.57 3.27
N ASN A 98 3.63 -13.08 2.09
CA ASN A 98 3.05 -13.88 1.01
C ASN A 98 3.39 -13.29 -0.39
N ASP A 99 2.78 -13.84 -1.43
CA ASP A 99 3.01 -13.42 -2.82
C ASP A 99 2.68 -11.94 -3.08
N LEU A 100 1.81 -11.31 -2.30
CA LEU A 100 1.53 -9.88 -2.41
C LEU A 100 2.76 -9.06 -2.00
N ASN A 101 3.47 -9.45 -0.95
CA ASN A 101 4.72 -8.78 -0.56
C ASN A 101 5.75 -8.89 -1.69
N TRP A 102 5.95 -10.09 -2.23
CA TRP A 102 6.96 -10.34 -3.27
C TRP A 102 6.64 -9.67 -4.61
N ARG A 103 5.40 -9.76 -5.09
CA ARG A 103 5.01 -9.31 -6.44
C ARG A 103 4.57 -7.85 -6.51
N TYR A 104 4.21 -7.24 -5.38
CA TYR A 104 3.73 -5.87 -5.33
C TYR A 104 4.64 -4.97 -4.49
N ILE A 105 4.79 -5.24 -3.19
CA ILE A 105 5.50 -4.34 -2.27
C ILE A 105 7.00 -4.30 -2.55
N TRP A 106 7.67 -5.45 -2.44
CA TRP A 106 9.12 -5.54 -2.61
C TRP A 106 9.54 -5.42 -4.05
N TYR A 107 8.72 -5.94 -4.97
CA TYR A 107 8.93 -5.69 -6.40
C TYR A 107 8.99 -4.19 -6.69
N GLY A 108 7.99 -3.40 -6.24
CA GLY A 108 7.98 -1.95 -6.44
C GLY A 108 9.22 -1.25 -5.86
N LEU A 109 9.63 -1.64 -4.65
CA LEU A 109 10.83 -1.12 -4.01
C LEU A 109 12.10 -1.44 -4.82
N ASP A 110 12.26 -2.68 -5.28
CA ASP A 110 13.41 -3.12 -6.07
C ASP A 110 13.49 -2.38 -7.41
N ARG A 111 12.36 -2.21 -8.12
CA ARG A 111 12.30 -1.43 -9.37
C ARG A 111 12.84 -0.02 -9.18
N ILE A 112 12.50 0.64 -8.08
CA ILE A 112 12.96 2.01 -7.80
C ILE A 112 14.41 2.01 -7.31
N ILE A 113 14.73 1.29 -6.22
CA ILE A 113 16.01 1.41 -5.52
C ILE A 113 17.14 0.72 -6.28
N ARG A 114 16.89 -0.48 -6.81
CA ARG A 114 17.91 -1.29 -7.46
C ARG A 114 18.05 -1.00 -8.94
N TYR A 115 16.93 -0.74 -9.61
CA TYR A 115 16.92 -0.55 -11.07
C TYR A 115 16.73 0.91 -11.50
N GLY A 116 16.51 1.84 -10.57
CA GLY A 116 16.44 3.27 -10.85
C GLY A 116 15.19 3.68 -11.64
N GLU A 117 14.13 2.86 -11.61
CA GLU A 117 12.89 3.20 -12.29
C GLU A 117 12.15 4.32 -11.60
N ARG A 118 11.40 5.08 -12.40
CA ARG A 118 10.52 6.11 -11.86
C ARG A 118 9.31 5.48 -11.19
N ALA A 119 9.03 5.91 -9.96
CA ALA A 119 7.95 5.38 -9.14
C ALA A 119 6.57 5.49 -9.84
N ASP A 120 6.29 6.58 -10.54
CA ASP A 120 5.02 6.77 -11.26
C ASP A 120 4.88 5.93 -12.54
N LEU A 121 5.93 5.22 -12.94
CA LEU A 121 5.95 4.34 -14.11
C LEU A 121 5.94 2.85 -13.74
N LEU A 122 5.80 2.52 -12.46
CA LEU A 122 5.68 1.12 -12.03
C LEU A 122 4.51 0.41 -12.73
N SER A 123 4.76 -0.84 -13.08
CA SER A 123 3.77 -1.77 -13.63
C SER A 123 3.94 -3.12 -12.97
N PHE A 124 2.83 -3.75 -12.59
CA PHE A 124 2.83 -4.98 -11.82
C PHE A 124 2.21 -6.12 -12.61
N ASP A 125 2.91 -7.24 -12.67
CA ASP A 125 2.40 -8.50 -13.18
C ASP A 125 2.23 -9.49 -12.02
N MET A 126 0.99 -9.63 -11.57
CA MET A 126 0.64 -10.56 -10.50
C MET A 126 0.62 -12.02 -10.98
N GLY A 127 0.66 -12.26 -12.29
CA GLY A 127 0.70 -13.59 -12.89
C GLY A 127 -0.60 -14.37 -12.79
N ASN A 128 -0.47 -15.69 -12.77
CA ASN A 128 -1.58 -16.64 -12.65
C ASN A 128 -1.31 -17.61 -11.51
N TRP A 129 -2.37 -18.06 -10.86
CA TRP A 129 -2.35 -19.19 -9.96
C TRP A 129 -2.00 -20.49 -10.70
N SER A 130 -1.62 -21.52 -9.94
CA SER A 130 -1.23 -22.83 -10.49
C SER A 130 -2.36 -23.55 -11.24
N ASP A 131 -3.61 -23.16 -11.01
CA ASP A 131 -4.78 -23.62 -11.76
C ASP A 131 -5.03 -22.85 -13.06
N GLY A 132 -4.12 -21.93 -13.42
CA GLY A 132 -4.17 -21.11 -14.62
C GLY A 132 -5.11 -19.93 -14.54
N LYS A 133 -5.74 -19.66 -13.39
CA LYS A 133 -6.57 -18.45 -13.22
C LYS A 133 -5.68 -17.24 -12.92
N PRO A 134 -5.99 -16.06 -13.49
CA PRO A 134 -5.24 -14.85 -13.17
C PRO A 134 -5.40 -14.51 -11.69
N VAL A 135 -4.30 -14.03 -11.10
CA VAL A 135 -4.32 -13.31 -9.83
C VAL A 135 -4.97 -11.95 -10.09
N HIS A 136 -5.69 -11.40 -9.12
CA HIS A 136 -6.22 -10.04 -9.26
C HIS A 136 -5.12 -9.04 -9.61
N HIS A 137 -5.36 -8.22 -10.64
CA HIS A 137 -4.38 -7.28 -11.16
C HIS A 137 -4.31 -6.01 -10.30
N ILE A 138 -3.18 -5.31 -10.35
CA ILE A 138 -3.02 -4.01 -9.70
C ILE A 138 -3.67 -2.93 -10.55
N GLU A 139 -4.46 -2.06 -9.91
CA GLU A 139 -5.13 -0.94 -10.58
C GLU A 139 -4.47 0.39 -10.23
N VAL A 140 -4.48 1.35 -11.16
CA VAL A 140 -4.16 2.75 -10.85
C VAL A 140 -5.45 3.42 -10.37
N PHE A 141 -5.46 3.89 -9.13
CA PHE A 141 -6.62 4.55 -8.54
C PHE A 141 -6.58 6.07 -8.69
N LEU A 142 -5.42 6.67 -8.35
CA LEU A 142 -5.18 8.11 -8.51
C LEU A 142 -3.92 8.33 -9.35
N ASP A 143 -3.99 9.33 -10.21
CA ASP A 143 -2.83 9.85 -10.92
C ASP A 143 -2.93 11.38 -11.05
N SER A 144 -1.93 12.03 -11.64
CA SER A 144 -1.91 13.48 -11.80
C SER A 144 -3.03 14.04 -12.70
N SER A 145 -3.67 13.20 -13.53
CA SER A 145 -4.83 13.57 -14.36
C SER A 145 -6.18 13.27 -13.71
N ASN A 146 -6.21 12.35 -12.74
CA ASN A 146 -7.36 11.98 -11.92
C ASN A 146 -6.94 11.94 -10.43
N PRO A 147 -6.74 13.10 -9.81
CA PRO A 147 -6.21 13.21 -8.46
C PRO A 147 -7.23 12.91 -7.36
#